data_AF-A0A846P508-F1
#
_entry.id   AF-A0A846P508-F1
#
_cell.length_a   1.000
_cell.length_b   1.000
_cell.length_c   1.000
_cell.angle_alpha   90.00
_cell.angle_beta   90.00
_cell.angle_gamma   90.00
#
_symmetry.space_group_name_H-M   'P 1'
#
loop_
_entity.id
_entity.type
_entity.pdbx_description
1 polymer ?
#
loop_
_entity_poly.entity_id
_entity_poly.type
_entity_poly.pdbx_seq_one_letter_code
_entity_poly.pdbx_strand_id
1 'polypeptide(L)'
;MKRHLILSLVFLLSGLETTWATSLDVGLQRCGVSFGNSKRFTGLRLNLVDREVEKIDGISISLWRPANNPNATFNGLAAGLVGLEARIIRGLAAGGVGIAGDEATGIAIGGIGIGGGKTRGLAIGGIGLGTRSASGILIGGVGLGCTNVSGIAVGGVGIGATTIKGIAVGGVGLGATTIHGIAIGGVGTGATTFSGVAIAGIGVGSSSFTGLSICGVGMGASDVSGVTISGVGAGASHFRGVGVCGLGVGGDALSGVFLCGGSIRAEDFRGFGASAYNRFTGHQDGLVIGIVNIASHLNGVQIGLINYAGNQREGFRLLPVFSMHFD
;
A
#
# COMPACT_ATOMS: atom_id res chain seq x y z
N MET A 1 -56.29 -17.18 -15.52
CA MET A 1 -55.21 -17.71 -16.39
C MET A 1 -53.79 -17.29 -15.99
N LYS A 2 -53.49 -16.04 -15.63
CA LYS A 2 -52.10 -15.59 -15.35
C LYS A 2 -51.41 -16.20 -14.10
N ARG A 3 -52.14 -16.46 -13.01
CA ARG A 3 -51.55 -17.06 -11.78
C ARG A 3 -51.11 -18.52 -11.94
N HIS A 4 -51.84 -19.31 -12.73
CA HIS A 4 -51.47 -20.70 -13.00
C HIS A 4 -50.28 -20.80 -13.96
N LEU A 5 -50.08 -19.80 -14.83
CA LEU A 5 -48.89 -19.71 -15.69
C LEU A 5 -47.62 -19.40 -14.90
N ILE A 6 -47.72 -18.53 -13.88
CA ILE A 6 -46.59 -18.19 -13.01
C ILE A 6 -46.27 -19.35 -12.06
N LEU A 7 -47.28 -20.01 -11.49
CA LEU A 7 -47.08 -21.19 -10.67
C LEU A 7 -46.54 -22.37 -11.46
N SER A 8 -46.98 -22.58 -12.71
CA SER A 8 -46.39 -23.61 -13.57
C SER A 8 -44.98 -23.25 -14.04
N LEU A 9 -44.65 -21.98 -14.28
CA LEU A 9 -43.29 -21.53 -14.57
C LEU A 9 -42.37 -21.69 -13.35
N VAL A 10 -42.85 -21.36 -12.15
CA VAL A 10 -42.12 -21.56 -10.88
C VAL A 10 -41.97 -23.06 -10.57
N PHE A 11 -42.97 -23.89 -10.88
CA PHE A 11 -42.89 -25.35 -10.73
C PHE A 11 -41.95 -26.00 -11.77
N LEU A 12 -41.89 -25.45 -12.99
CA LEU A 12 -40.91 -25.82 -14.02
C LEU A 12 -39.49 -25.42 -13.61
N LEU A 13 -39.34 -24.26 -12.97
CA LEU A 13 -38.08 -23.74 -12.42
C LEU A 13 -37.62 -24.48 -11.16
N SER A 14 -38.55 -24.93 -10.30
CA SER A 14 -38.23 -25.74 -9.11
C SER A 14 -38.02 -27.22 -9.44
N GLY A 15 -38.57 -27.72 -10.56
CA GLY A 15 -38.34 -29.08 -11.08
C GLY A 15 -37.01 -29.26 -11.82
N LEU A 16 -36.27 -28.17 -12.07
CA LEU A 16 -34.95 -28.20 -12.71
C LEU A 16 -33.81 -28.61 -11.76
N GLU A 17 -34.07 -28.79 -10.47
CA GLU A 17 -33.03 -29.09 -9.47
C GLU A 17 -32.42 -30.50 -9.60
N THR A 18 -32.95 -31.39 -10.46
CA THR A 18 -32.55 -32.82 -10.44
C THR A 18 -32.07 -33.45 -11.76
N THR A 19 -31.95 -32.73 -12.90
CA THR A 19 -31.68 -33.41 -14.20
C THR A 19 -30.75 -32.72 -15.21
N TRP A 20 -29.62 -32.07 -14.85
CA TRP A 20 -28.68 -31.56 -15.89
C TRP A 20 -27.20 -31.69 -15.51
N ALA A 21 -26.70 -32.93 -15.50
CA ALA A 21 -25.26 -33.25 -15.59
C ALA A 21 -24.88 -33.66 -17.03
N THR A 22 -25.59 -33.12 -18.02
CA THR A 22 -25.42 -33.43 -19.43
C THR A 22 -24.75 -32.25 -20.12
N SER A 23 -23.64 -32.53 -20.79
CA SER A 23 -23.05 -31.63 -21.77
C SER A 23 -23.30 -32.19 -23.16
N LEU A 24 -23.59 -31.30 -24.10
CA LEU A 24 -23.61 -31.59 -25.52
C LEU A 24 -22.27 -31.10 -26.09
N ASP A 25 -21.37 -32.05 -26.32
CA ASP A 25 -20.04 -31.80 -26.87
C ASP A 25 -20.06 -32.05 -28.38
N VAL A 26 -19.93 -30.98 -29.16
CA VAL A 26 -19.78 -31.01 -30.61
C VAL A 26 -18.30 -30.97 -30.94
N GLY A 27 -17.72 -32.14 -31.22
CA GLY A 27 -16.31 -32.27 -31.60
C GLY A 27 -15.72 -33.67 -31.39
N LEU A 28 -14.41 -33.80 -31.63
CA LEU A 28 -13.67 -35.05 -31.49
C LEU A 28 -12.92 -35.06 -30.16
N GLN A 29 -12.99 -36.17 -29.41
CA GLN A 29 -12.17 -36.42 -28.22
C GLN A 29 -12.18 -35.27 -27.17
N ARG A 30 -13.37 -34.69 -26.89
CA ARG A 30 -13.56 -33.57 -25.94
C ARG A 30 -12.89 -32.26 -26.38
N CYS A 31 -12.64 -32.12 -27.68
CA CYS A 31 -12.15 -30.90 -28.31
C CYS A 31 -13.23 -30.37 -29.27
N GLY A 32 -13.64 -29.11 -29.13
CA GLY A 32 -14.63 -28.49 -30.02
C GLY A 32 -15.49 -27.43 -29.32
N VAL A 33 -16.81 -27.57 -29.43
CA VAL A 33 -17.80 -26.70 -28.76
C VAL A 33 -18.65 -27.51 -27.79
N SER A 34 -18.69 -27.13 -26.51
CA SER A 34 -19.47 -27.77 -25.46
C SER A 34 -20.60 -26.86 -24.98
N PHE A 35 -21.82 -27.41 -24.91
CA PHE A 35 -22.96 -26.77 -24.27
C PHE A 35 -23.33 -27.55 -23.00
N GLY A 36 -23.19 -26.93 -21.84
CA GLY A 36 -23.47 -27.54 -20.54
C GLY A 36 -22.23 -27.88 -19.72
N ASN A 37 -22.40 -28.72 -18.71
CA ASN A 37 -21.41 -28.89 -17.64
C ASN A 37 -20.37 -29.99 -17.94
N SER A 38 -19.57 -29.83 -19.00
CA SER A 38 -18.41 -30.70 -19.25
C SER A 38 -17.30 -30.47 -18.22
N LYS A 39 -16.90 -31.53 -17.50
CA LYS A 39 -15.87 -31.46 -16.44
C LYS A 39 -14.44 -31.30 -16.99
N ARG A 40 -14.17 -31.88 -18.18
CA ARG A 40 -12.90 -31.74 -18.92
C ARG A 40 -13.17 -31.46 -20.39
N PHE A 41 -12.69 -30.33 -20.88
CA PHE A 41 -12.96 -29.91 -22.27
C PHE A 41 -11.88 -28.97 -22.82
N THR A 42 -11.60 -29.09 -24.11
CA THR A 42 -10.71 -28.21 -24.85
C THR A 42 -11.49 -27.48 -25.95
N GLY A 43 -11.41 -26.16 -26.01
CA GLY A 43 -12.14 -25.36 -27.01
C GLY A 43 -13.15 -24.39 -26.38
N LEU A 44 -14.33 -24.25 -26.98
CA LEU A 44 -15.36 -23.31 -26.53
C LEU A 44 -16.39 -24.02 -25.65
N ARG A 45 -16.63 -23.55 -24.44
CA ARG A 45 -17.61 -24.09 -23.50
C ARG A 45 -18.60 -23.01 -23.07
N LEU A 46 -19.87 -23.25 -23.30
CA LEU A 46 -20.98 -22.41 -22.85
C LEU A 46 -21.77 -23.18 -21.80
N ASN A 47 -21.87 -22.64 -20.60
CA ASN A 47 -22.51 -23.32 -19.48
C ASN A 47 -23.45 -22.38 -18.71
N LEU A 48 -24.52 -22.94 -18.16
CA LEU A 48 -25.42 -22.18 -17.29
C LEU A 48 -24.81 -22.06 -15.89
N VAL A 49 -24.41 -23.18 -15.27
CA VAL A 49 -23.84 -23.25 -13.91
C VAL A 49 -22.64 -24.18 -13.89
N ASP A 50 -21.45 -23.67 -13.52
CA ASP A 50 -20.26 -24.51 -13.35
C ASP A 50 -20.35 -25.36 -12.09
N ARG A 51 -20.25 -26.69 -12.22
CA ARG A 51 -20.29 -27.60 -11.07
C ARG A 51 -19.29 -28.74 -11.23
N GLU A 52 -18.43 -28.93 -10.24
CA GLU A 52 -17.38 -29.96 -10.23
C GLU A 52 -16.52 -29.95 -11.50
N VAL A 53 -16.23 -28.75 -12.02
CA VAL A 53 -15.33 -28.61 -13.16
C VAL A 53 -13.93 -29.05 -12.73
N GLU A 54 -13.23 -29.80 -13.59
CA GLU A 54 -11.87 -30.25 -13.32
C GLU A 54 -10.85 -29.43 -14.12
N LYS A 55 -10.99 -29.43 -15.46
CA LYS A 55 -10.02 -28.75 -16.33
C LYS A 55 -10.65 -28.29 -17.63
N ILE A 56 -10.58 -26.99 -17.92
CA ILE A 56 -10.99 -26.42 -19.20
C ILE A 56 -9.80 -25.72 -19.84
N ASP A 57 -9.48 -26.10 -21.07
CA ASP A 57 -8.42 -25.49 -21.89
C ASP A 57 -9.06 -24.77 -23.09
N GLY A 58 -9.22 -23.45 -23.04
CA GLY A 58 -9.84 -22.67 -24.13
C GLY A 58 -10.68 -21.51 -23.62
N ILE A 59 -11.91 -21.39 -24.11
CA ILE A 59 -12.85 -20.32 -23.78
C ILE A 59 -14.02 -20.95 -23.00
N SER A 60 -14.25 -20.52 -21.76
CA SER A 60 -15.38 -20.96 -20.94
C SER A 60 -16.23 -19.77 -20.54
N ILE A 61 -17.54 -19.83 -20.82
CA ILE A 61 -18.52 -18.83 -20.42
C ILE A 61 -19.56 -19.51 -19.52
N SER A 62 -19.69 -19.01 -18.29
CA SER A 62 -20.74 -19.39 -17.35
C SER A 62 -21.74 -18.26 -17.13
N LEU A 63 -23.03 -18.57 -17.26
CA LEU A 63 -24.11 -17.56 -17.23
C LEU A 63 -24.65 -17.30 -15.83
N TRP A 64 -24.40 -18.19 -14.88
CA TRP A 64 -24.94 -18.10 -13.53
C TRP A 64 -23.88 -18.36 -12.48
N ARG A 65 -24.28 -18.25 -11.21
CA ARG A 65 -23.40 -18.46 -10.06
C ARG A 65 -22.81 -19.88 -10.11
N PRO A 66 -21.47 -20.04 -10.13
CA PRO A 66 -20.84 -21.35 -10.06
C PRO A 66 -21.19 -22.04 -8.73
N ALA A 67 -21.38 -23.35 -8.77
CA ALA A 67 -21.37 -24.19 -7.58
C ALA A 67 -19.91 -24.39 -7.12
N ASN A 68 -19.71 -24.96 -5.94
CA ASN A 68 -18.38 -25.14 -5.36
C ASN A 68 -17.46 -25.95 -6.31
N ASN A 69 -16.35 -25.35 -6.75
CA ASN A 69 -15.45 -25.89 -7.77
C ASN A 69 -14.00 -25.98 -7.25
N PRO A 70 -13.74 -26.79 -6.20
CA PRO A 70 -12.47 -26.75 -5.46
C PRO A 70 -11.27 -27.27 -6.27
N ASN A 71 -11.52 -27.96 -7.39
CA ASN A 71 -10.48 -28.54 -8.23
C ASN A 71 -10.41 -27.91 -9.64
N ALA A 72 -11.29 -26.96 -9.94
CA ALA A 72 -11.40 -26.42 -11.29
C ALA A 72 -10.15 -25.67 -11.70
N THR A 73 -9.67 -25.99 -12.90
CA THR A 73 -8.55 -25.34 -13.56
C THR A 73 -9.01 -24.79 -14.90
N PHE A 74 -8.99 -23.48 -15.06
CA PHE A 74 -9.27 -22.82 -16.34
C PHE A 74 -7.98 -22.29 -16.94
N ASN A 75 -7.63 -22.75 -18.15
CA ASN A 75 -6.52 -22.24 -18.94
C ASN A 75 -7.08 -21.59 -20.21
N GLY A 76 -6.86 -20.29 -20.39
CA GLY A 76 -7.37 -19.50 -21.52
C GLY A 76 -8.29 -18.38 -21.04
N LEU A 77 -9.49 -18.29 -21.62
CA LEU A 77 -10.49 -17.28 -21.29
C LEU A 77 -11.60 -17.90 -20.43
N ALA A 78 -11.84 -17.34 -19.25
CA ALA A 78 -12.98 -17.66 -18.40
C ALA A 78 -13.83 -16.41 -18.19
N ALA A 79 -15.13 -16.49 -18.44
CA ALA A 79 -16.08 -15.40 -18.21
C ALA A 79 -17.29 -15.93 -17.43
N GLY A 80 -17.59 -15.34 -16.29
CA GLY A 80 -18.74 -15.66 -15.45
C GLY A 80 -19.64 -14.44 -15.32
N LEU A 81 -20.86 -14.51 -15.83
CA LEU A 81 -21.81 -13.39 -15.80
C LEU A 81 -22.12 -12.95 -14.36
N VAL A 82 -22.30 -13.91 -13.46
CA VAL A 82 -22.46 -13.64 -12.02
C VAL A 82 -21.10 -13.72 -11.33
N GLY A 83 -20.30 -14.76 -11.54
CA GLY A 83 -18.97 -14.84 -10.95
C GLY A 83 -18.18 -16.02 -11.45
N LEU A 84 -16.87 -16.00 -11.20
CA LEU A 84 -15.98 -17.11 -11.49
C LEU A 84 -15.46 -17.69 -10.19
N GLU A 85 -15.59 -19.00 -10.03
CA GLU A 85 -15.03 -19.75 -8.91
C GLU A 85 -14.23 -20.92 -9.44
N ALA A 86 -12.92 -20.91 -9.16
CA ALA A 86 -12.03 -21.98 -9.55
C ALA A 86 -10.79 -22.01 -8.66
N ARG A 87 -10.17 -23.18 -8.54
CA ARG A 87 -8.88 -23.28 -7.85
C ARG A 87 -7.80 -22.49 -8.58
N ILE A 88 -7.67 -22.73 -9.89
CA ILE A 88 -6.63 -22.13 -10.73
C ILE A 88 -7.26 -21.51 -11.97
N ILE A 89 -6.96 -20.24 -12.22
CA ILE A 89 -7.31 -19.54 -13.45
C ILE A 89 -6.04 -19.00 -14.08
N ARG A 90 -5.76 -19.37 -15.33
CA ARG A 90 -4.59 -18.94 -16.09
C ARG A 90 -5.04 -18.35 -17.42
N GLY A 91 -4.77 -17.07 -17.64
CA GLY A 91 -5.14 -16.34 -18.85
C GLY A 91 -6.03 -15.14 -18.52
N LEU A 92 -7.18 -15.02 -19.18
CA LEU A 92 -8.14 -13.92 -18.99
C LEU A 92 -9.33 -14.41 -18.18
N ALA A 93 -9.66 -13.72 -17.10
CA ALA A 93 -10.78 -14.00 -16.22
C ALA A 93 -11.66 -12.76 -16.05
N ALA A 94 -12.95 -12.88 -16.33
CA ALA A 94 -13.92 -11.81 -16.15
C ALA A 94 -15.13 -12.30 -15.33
N GLY A 95 -15.32 -11.78 -14.12
CA GLY A 95 -16.47 -12.09 -13.26
C GLY A 95 -17.36 -10.88 -13.05
N GLY A 96 -18.64 -10.95 -13.43
CA GLY A 96 -19.56 -9.81 -13.35
C GLY A 96 -19.76 -9.28 -11.93
N VAL A 97 -19.86 -10.17 -10.93
CA VAL A 97 -19.77 -9.80 -9.50
C VAL A 97 -18.34 -9.94 -9.01
N GLY A 98 -17.67 -11.06 -9.28
CA GLY A 98 -16.29 -11.20 -8.82
C GLY A 98 -15.63 -12.50 -9.24
N ILE A 99 -14.35 -12.59 -8.90
CA ILE A 99 -13.51 -13.76 -9.14
C ILE A 99 -13.04 -14.27 -7.79
N ALA A 100 -13.30 -15.55 -7.49
CA ALA A 100 -12.84 -16.24 -6.31
C ALA A 100 -11.97 -17.43 -6.72
N GLY A 101 -10.77 -17.52 -6.16
CA GLY A 101 -9.90 -18.68 -6.43
C GLY A 101 -8.60 -18.71 -5.65
N ASP A 102 -7.96 -19.87 -5.61
CA ASP A 102 -6.67 -20.02 -4.93
C ASP A 102 -5.54 -19.35 -5.71
N GLU A 103 -5.58 -19.42 -7.03
CA GLU A 103 -4.58 -18.81 -7.91
C GLU A 103 -5.21 -18.24 -9.19
N ALA A 104 -5.02 -16.94 -9.43
CA ALA A 104 -5.36 -16.28 -10.68
C ALA A 104 -4.08 -15.70 -11.31
N THR A 105 -3.70 -16.17 -12.50
CA THR A 105 -2.52 -15.68 -13.23
C THR A 105 -2.92 -15.16 -14.61
N GLY A 106 -2.53 -13.94 -14.95
CA GLY A 106 -2.82 -13.29 -16.23
C GLY A 106 -3.58 -11.97 -16.04
N ILE A 107 -4.79 -11.87 -16.59
CA ILE A 107 -5.68 -10.72 -16.45
C ILE A 107 -6.94 -11.18 -15.71
N ALA A 108 -7.25 -10.54 -14.59
CA ALA A 108 -8.44 -10.81 -13.81
C ALA A 108 -9.24 -9.51 -13.61
N ILE A 109 -10.53 -9.54 -13.95
CA ILE A 109 -11.44 -8.40 -13.84
C ILE A 109 -12.69 -8.85 -13.07
N GLY A 110 -12.89 -8.33 -11.86
CA GLY A 110 -14.07 -8.58 -11.03
C GLY A 110 -14.90 -7.31 -10.88
N GLY A 111 -16.20 -7.36 -11.20
CA GLY A 111 -17.07 -6.17 -11.15
C GLY A 111 -17.19 -5.56 -9.75
N ILE A 112 -17.26 -6.37 -8.70
CA ILE A 112 -17.09 -5.97 -7.30
C ILE A 112 -15.66 -6.19 -6.85
N GLY A 113 -15.10 -7.39 -7.06
CA GLY A 113 -13.76 -7.65 -6.58
C GLY A 113 -13.18 -9.01 -6.93
N ILE A 114 -11.92 -9.16 -6.56
CA ILE A 114 -11.16 -10.41 -6.72
C ILE A 114 -10.71 -10.85 -5.34
N GLY A 115 -11.15 -12.03 -4.94
CA GLY A 115 -10.83 -12.66 -3.67
C GLY A 115 -10.05 -13.95 -3.87
N GLY A 116 -9.10 -14.25 -3.00
CA GLY A 116 -8.36 -15.49 -3.18
C GLY A 116 -7.04 -15.65 -2.45
N GLY A 117 -6.33 -16.72 -2.83
CA GLY A 117 -5.00 -17.00 -2.32
C GLY A 117 -3.95 -16.12 -2.99
N LYS A 118 -3.74 -16.31 -4.29
CA LYS A 118 -2.69 -15.66 -5.07
C LYS A 118 -3.26 -15.02 -6.33
N THR A 119 -2.77 -13.85 -6.66
CA THR A 119 -3.09 -13.17 -7.92
C THR A 119 -1.82 -12.63 -8.55
N ARG A 120 -1.58 -12.95 -9.83
CA ARG A 120 -0.38 -12.56 -10.57
C ARG A 120 -0.74 -11.98 -11.93
N GLY A 121 -0.20 -10.82 -12.27
CA GLY A 121 -0.44 -10.13 -13.53
C GLY A 121 -1.28 -8.87 -13.33
N LEU A 122 -2.31 -8.66 -14.13
CA LEU A 122 -3.23 -7.53 -14.02
C LEU A 122 -4.48 -7.96 -13.26
N ALA A 123 -4.81 -7.26 -12.18
CA ALA A 123 -6.01 -7.51 -11.38
C ALA A 123 -6.79 -6.21 -11.20
N ILE A 124 -8.07 -6.20 -11.58
CA ILE A 124 -8.96 -5.05 -11.47
C ILE A 124 -10.22 -5.48 -10.72
N GLY A 125 -10.45 -4.87 -9.55
CA GLY A 125 -11.66 -5.05 -8.75
C GLY A 125 -12.42 -3.73 -8.65
N GLY A 126 -13.71 -3.71 -9.04
CA GLY A 126 -14.49 -2.47 -9.06
C GLY A 126 -14.62 -1.81 -7.67
N ILE A 127 -14.74 -2.59 -6.61
CA ILE A 127 -14.61 -2.15 -5.21
C ILE A 127 -13.20 -2.47 -4.69
N GLY A 128 -12.71 -3.70 -4.85
CA GLY A 128 -11.39 -4.00 -4.30
C GLY A 128 -10.82 -5.37 -4.59
N LEU A 129 -9.58 -5.56 -4.15
CA LEU A 129 -8.86 -6.84 -4.22
C LEU A 129 -8.56 -7.31 -2.80
N GLY A 130 -8.95 -8.55 -2.50
CA GLY A 130 -8.78 -9.20 -1.20
C GLY A 130 -8.04 -10.51 -1.35
N THR A 131 -6.71 -10.48 -1.45
CA THR A 131 -5.92 -11.69 -1.72
C THR A 131 -4.73 -11.82 -0.79
N ARG A 132 -4.33 -13.05 -0.43
CA ARG A 132 -3.18 -13.22 0.46
C ARG A 132 -1.87 -12.74 -0.18
N SER A 133 -1.68 -12.97 -1.47
CA SER A 133 -0.49 -12.51 -2.19
C SER A 133 -0.85 -12.02 -3.59
N ALA A 134 -0.53 -10.77 -3.88
CA ALA A 134 -0.80 -10.14 -5.15
C ALA A 134 0.49 -9.61 -5.79
N SER A 135 0.71 -9.91 -7.07
CA SER A 135 1.88 -9.43 -7.81
C SER A 135 1.54 -8.96 -9.21
N GLY A 136 2.12 -7.84 -9.65
CA GLY A 136 1.90 -7.24 -10.96
C GLY A 136 1.25 -5.86 -10.84
N ILE A 137 0.14 -5.62 -11.55
CA ILE A 137 -0.63 -4.38 -11.53
C ILE A 137 -1.98 -4.65 -10.87
N LEU A 138 -2.24 -3.97 -9.77
CA LEU A 138 -3.40 -4.20 -8.90
C LEU A 138 -4.20 -2.91 -8.79
N ILE A 139 -5.48 -2.97 -9.15
CA ILE A 139 -6.37 -1.81 -9.14
C ILE A 139 -7.63 -2.18 -8.36
N GLY A 140 -7.89 -1.46 -7.27
CA GLY A 140 -9.12 -1.55 -6.47
C GLY A 140 -9.82 -0.20 -6.42
N GLY A 141 -11.07 -0.13 -6.86
CA GLY A 141 -11.80 1.15 -6.93
C GLY A 141 -11.96 1.85 -5.57
N VAL A 142 -12.20 1.08 -4.50
CA VAL A 142 -12.17 1.54 -3.10
C VAL A 142 -10.84 1.18 -2.46
N GLY A 143 -10.36 -0.06 -2.57
CA GLY A 143 -9.09 -0.38 -1.93
C GLY A 143 -8.56 -1.78 -2.15
N LEU A 144 -7.37 -2.00 -1.59
CA LEU A 144 -6.64 -3.25 -1.67
C LEU A 144 -6.37 -3.75 -0.25
N GLY A 145 -6.82 -4.97 0.05
CA GLY A 145 -6.55 -5.66 1.30
C GLY A 145 -5.77 -6.94 1.02
N CYS A 146 -4.44 -6.86 1.01
CA CYS A 146 -3.61 -8.03 0.69
C CYS A 146 -2.51 -8.25 1.72
N THR A 147 -2.18 -9.48 2.09
CA THR A 147 -1.04 -9.68 3.02
C THR A 147 0.27 -9.24 2.37
N ASN A 148 0.51 -9.65 1.12
CA ASN A 148 1.70 -9.29 0.35
C ASN A 148 1.33 -8.66 -0.99
N VAL A 149 1.95 -7.52 -1.29
CA VAL A 149 1.78 -6.79 -2.55
C VAL A 149 3.15 -6.59 -3.19
N SER A 150 3.31 -6.98 -4.45
CA SER A 150 4.55 -6.78 -5.21
C SER A 150 4.29 -6.24 -6.62
N GLY A 151 4.79 -5.05 -6.93
CA GLY A 151 4.59 -4.39 -8.23
C GLY A 151 3.93 -3.02 -8.06
N ILE A 152 2.88 -2.76 -8.83
CA ILE A 152 2.11 -1.51 -8.81
C ILE A 152 0.74 -1.79 -8.20
N ALA A 153 0.38 -1.03 -7.17
CA ALA A 153 -0.88 -1.17 -6.47
C ALA A 153 -1.57 0.19 -6.32
N VAL A 154 -2.84 0.26 -6.75
CA VAL A 154 -3.65 1.48 -6.71
C VAL A 154 -4.97 1.17 -6.01
N GLY A 155 -5.23 1.87 -4.90
CA GLY A 155 -6.49 1.83 -4.17
C GLY A 155 -7.13 3.22 -4.12
N GLY A 156 -8.39 3.35 -4.53
CA GLY A 156 -9.05 4.66 -4.58
C GLY A 156 -9.16 5.36 -3.22
N VAL A 157 -9.46 4.62 -2.15
CA VAL A 157 -9.41 5.10 -0.75
C VAL A 157 -8.09 4.68 -0.11
N GLY A 158 -7.67 3.42 -0.22
CA GLY A 158 -6.41 3.02 0.38
C GLY A 158 -5.95 1.61 0.12
N ILE A 159 -4.75 1.33 0.61
CA ILE A 159 -4.10 0.01 0.55
C ILE A 159 -3.70 -0.39 1.96
N GLY A 160 -4.22 -1.54 2.39
CA GLY A 160 -3.83 -2.21 3.62
C GLY A 160 -3.09 -3.48 3.28
N ALA A 161 -1.84 -3.59 3.73
CA ALA A 161 -1.06 -4.81 3.57
C ALA A 161 -0.11 -5.10 4.71
N THR A 162 0.43 -6.31 4.81
CA THR A 162 1.56 -6.54 5.73
C THR A 162 2.85 -6.08 5.07
N THR A 163 3.06 -6.49 3.81
CA THR A 163 4.24 -6.12 3.02
C THR A 163 3.86 -5.53 1.69
N ILE A 164 4.44 -4.38 1.36
CA ILE A 164 4.35 -3.73 0.05
C ILE A 164 5.77 -3.62 -0.53
N LYS A 165 5.97 -4.15 -1.74
CA LYS A 165 7.21 -4.02 -2.51
C LYS A 165 6.93 -3.43 -3.89
N GLY A 166 7.44 -2.24 -4.18
CA GLY A 166 7.22 -1.55 -5.46
C GLY A 166 6.54 -0.20 -5.27
N ILE A 167 5.48 0.07 -6.04
CA ILE A 167 4.76 1.34 -6.05
C ILE A 167 3.36 1.12 -5.50
N ALA A 168 3.00 1.86 -4.45
CA ALA A 168 1.66 1.87 -3.88
C ALA A 168 1.08 3.28 -3.87
N VAL A 169 -0.16 3.41 -4.33
CA VAL A 169 -0.91 4.67 -4.38
C VAL A 169 -2.27 4.48 -3.71
N GLY A 170 -2.51 5.21 -2.63
CA GLY A 170 -3.77 5.22 -1.89
C GLY A 170 -4.36 6.62 -1.87
N GLY A 171 -5.60 6.78 -2.33
CA GLY A 171 -6.19 8.13 -2.43
C GLY A 171 -6.34 8.83 -1.08
N VAL A 172 -6.72 8.12 -0.01
CA VAL A 172 -6.68 8.62 1.38
C VAL A 172 -5.40 8.16 2.06
N GLY A 173 -5.06 6.87 2.04
CA GLY A 173 -3.85 6.46 2.72
C GLY A 173 -3.34 5.05 2.44
N LEU A 174 -2.13 4.82 2.94
CA LEU A 174 -1.41 3.57 2.83
C LEU A 174 -1.01 3.11 4.22
N GLY A 175 -1.34 1.86 4.55
CA GLY A 175 -0.96 1.24 5.81
C GLY A 175 -0.31 -0.11 5.55
N ALA A 176 0.93 -0.28 6.01
CA ALA A 176 1.53 -1.59 6.07
C ALA A 176 2.43 -1.82 7.28
N THR A 177 2.86 -3.05 7.52
CA THR A 177 3.97 -3.28 8.47
C THR A 177 5.28 -2.88 7.82
N THR A 178 5.47 -3.27 6.56
CA THR A 178 6.72 -3.10 5.84
C THR A 178 6.48 -2.55 4.43
N ILE A 179 7.11 -1.44 4.10
CA ILE A 179 7.07 -0.85 2.76
C ILE A 179 8.49 -0.72 2.20
N HIS A 180 8.71 -1.29 1.01
CA HIS A 180 9.94 -1.12 0.23
C HIS A 180 9.60 -0.56 -1.15
N GLY A 181 10.01 0.67 -1.43
CA GLY A 181 9.77 1.34 -2.71
C GLY A 181 9.09 2.69 -2.55
N ILE A 182 8.07 2.94 -3.37
CA ILE A 182 7.38 4.24 -3.44
C ILE A 182 5.98 4.09 -2.86
N ALA A 183 5.62 4.95 -1.90
CA ALA A 183 4.30 5.00 -1.30
C ALA A 183 3.74 6.43 -1.38
N ILE A 184 2.57 6.56 -1.99
CA ILE A 184 1.88 7.84 -2.16
C ILE A 184 0.50 7.73 -1.50
N GLY A 185 0.31 8.44 -0.39
CA GLY A 185 -0.96 8.54 0.33
C GLY A 185 -1.52 9.95 0.27
N GLY A 186 -2.79 10.16 -0.10
CA GLY A 186 -3.33 11.52 -0.17
C GLY A 186 -3.37 12.22 1.19
N VAL A 187 -3.73 11.52 2.25
CA VAL A 187 -3.69 11.99 3.64
C VAL A 187 -2.43 11.48 4.34
N GLY A 188 -2.19 10.17 4.35
CA GLY A 188 -1.09 9.61 5.14
C GLY A 188 -0.52 8.29 4.63
N THR A 189 0.75 8.08 4.93
CA THR A 189 1.44 6.81 4.71
C THR A 189 2.03 6.34 6.04
N GLY A 190 1.64 5.14 6.48
CA GLY A 190 2.08 4.53 7.72
C GLY A 190 2.77 3.18 7.48
N ALA A 191 3.95 3.01 8.06
CA ALA A 191 4.61 1.70 8.16
C ALA A 191 5.21 1.46 9.54
N THR A 192 5.61 0.24 9.87
CA THR A 192 6.57 0.02 10.97
C THR A 192 7.98 0.23 10.45
N THR A 193 8.28 -0.36 9.29
CA THR A 193 9.56 -0.20 8.59
C THR A 193 9.30 0.32 7.18
N PHE A 194 9.93 1.43 6.84
CA PHE A 194 9.83 2.07 5.54
C PHE A 194 11.21 2.23 4.92
N SER A 195 11.38 1.75 3.68
CA SER A 195 12.59 1.95 2.89
C SER A 195 12.24 2.42 1.48
N GLY A 196 12.60 3.66 1.14
CA GLY A 196 12.38 4.24 -0.19
C GLY A 196 11.83 5.66 -0.16
N VAL A 197 10.75 5.92 -0.90
CA VAL A 197 10.14 7.25 -1.04
C VAL A 197 8.71 7.25 -0.50
N ALA A 198 8.43 8.08 0.50
CA ALA A 198 7.10 8.32 1.02
C ALA A 198 6.62 9.73 0.64
N ILE A 199 5.43 9.81 0.07
CA ILE A 199 4.75 11.08 -0.24
C ILE A 199 3.39 11.05 0.46
N ALA A 200 3.11 12.05 1.28
CA ALA A 200 1.84 12.17 1.99
C ALA A 200 1.33 13.61 2.02
N GLY A 201 0.03 13.85 1.82
CA GLY A 201 -0.52 15.21 1.92
C GLY A 201 -0.46 15.75 3.35
N ILE A 202 -0.77 14.94 4.36
CA ILE A 202 -0.65 15.33 5.77
C ILE A 202 0.63 14.79 6.38
N GLY A 203 0.83 13.47 6.44
CA GLY A 203 1.99 12.96 7.15
C GLY A 203 2.43 11.54 6.87
N VAL A 204 3.69 11.29 7.22
CA VAL A 204 4.34 9.99 7.15
C VAL A 204 4.66 9.53 8.57
N GLY A 205 4.22 8.33 8.92
CA GLY A 205 4.49 7.68 10.20
C GLY A 205 5.31 6.41 9.99
N SER A 206 6.43 6.26 10.69
CA SER A 206 7.18 5.00 10.74
C SER A 206 7.76 4.71 12.11
N SER A 207 8.12 3.48 12.45
CA SER A 207 9.07 3.28 13.56
C SER A 207 10.49 3.50 13.07
N SER A 208 10.84 2.88 11.94
CA SER A 208 12.10 3.08 11.24
C SER A 208 11.86 3.54 9.82
N PHE A 209 12.40 4.70 9.45
CA PHE A 209 12.29 5.28 8.13
C PHE A 209 13.67 5.44 7.50
N THR A 210 13.86 4.88 6.31
CA THR A 210 15.07 5.07 5.50
C THR A 210 14.70 5.57 4.10
N GLY A 211 15.24 6.73 3.70
CA GLY A 211 15.08 7.28 2.36
C GLY A 211 14.53 8.70 2.33
N LEU A 212 13.55 8.98 1.47
CA LEU A 212 13.00 10.31 1.22
C LEU A 212 11.54 10.40 1.69
N SER A 213 11.24 11.36 2.57
CA SER A 213 9.88 11.70 2.96
C SER A 213 9.52 13.11 2.51
N ILE A 214 8.38 13.22 1.83
CA ILE A 214 7.76 14.50 1.46
C ILE A 214 6.36 14.51 2.06
N CYS A 215 6.12 15.41 3.02
CA CYS A 215 4.82 15.55 3.66
C CYS A 215 4.37 17.01 3.81
N GLY A 216 3.07 17.25 3.72
CA GLY A 216 2.53 18.61 3.86
C GLY A 216 2.56 19.12 5.30
N VAL A 217 2.30 18.26 6.29
CA VAL A 217 2.28 18.64 7.71
C VAL A 217 3.47 18.05 8.47
N GLY A 218 3.56 16.73 8.58
CA GLY A 218 4.40 16.11 9.60
C GLY A 218 5.04 14.79 9.21
N MET A 219 6.30 14.60 9.61
CA MET A 219 6.89 13.26 9.70
C MET A 219 7.10 12.90 11.17
N GLY A 220 6.67 11.69 11.55
CA GLY A 220 6.96 11.13 12.87
C GLY A 220 7.60 9.75 12.73
N ALA A 221 8.76 9.55 13.35
CA ALA A 221 9.31 8.22 13.51
C ALA A 221 10.14 8.05 14.79
N SER A 222 10.55 6.83 15.14
CA SER A 222 11.56 6.64 16.17
C SER A 222 12.94 6.90 15.58
N ASP A 223 13.23 6.29 14.42
CA ASP A 223 14.48 6.46 13.69
C ASP A 223 14.21 6.94 12.26
N VAL A 224 14.87 8.02 11.86
CA VAL A 224 14.87 8.54 10.50
C VAL A 224 16.30 8.56 9.96
N SER A 225 16.51 7.93 8.82
CA SER A 225 17.77 7.97 8.07
C SER A 225 17.51 8.43 6.64
N GLY A 226 17.89 9.65 6.31
CA GLY A 226 17.74 10.19 4.95
C GLY A 226 17.25 11.64 4.92
N VAL A 227 16.32 11.93 4.00
CA VAL A 227 15.86 13.30 3.72
C VAL A 227 14.39 13.43 4.07
N THR A 228 14.05 14.44 4.86
CA THR A 228 12.67 14.79 5.18
C THR A 228 12.39 16.23 4.78
N ILE A 229 11.38 16.41 3.93
CA ILE A 229 10.83 17.69 3.54
C ILE A 229 9.41 17.74 4.07
N SER A 230 9.15 18.67 5.00
CA SER A 230 7.87 18.79 5.69
C SER A 230 7.40 20.24 5.73
N GLY A 231 6.12 20.48 5.43
CA GLY A 231 5.58 21.84 5.50
C GLY A 231 5.52 22.40 6.92
N VAL A 232 5.29 21.57 7.95
CA VAL A 232 5.25 22.01 9.35
C VAL A 232 6.43 21.47 10.14
N GLY A 233 6.63 20.16 10.25
CA GLY A 233 7.76 19.65 11.03
C GLY A 233 8.07 18.17 10.91
N ALA A 234 9.16 17.77 11.56
CA ALA A 234 9.54 16.38 11.70
C ALA A 234 9.97 16.08 13.13
N GLY A 235 9.54 14.93 13.66
CA GLY A 235 9.91 14.45 14.99
C GLY A 235 10.49 13.04 14.90
N ALA A 236 11.70 12.85 15.46
CA ALA A 236 12.25 11.51 15.63
C ALA A 236 13.23 11.41 16.80
N SER A 237 13.21 10.31 17.55
CA SER A 237 14.21 10.06 18.60
C SER A 237 15.63 10.12 18.04
N HIS A 238 15.90 9.45 16.92
CA HIS A 238 17.14 9.60 16.17
C HIS A 238 16.84 10.07 14.75
N PHE A 239 17.32 11.25 14.38
CA PHE A 239 17.24 11.75 13.01
C PHE A 239 18.66 11.88 12.45
N ARG A 240 19.01 11.04 11.47
CA ARG A 240 20.25 11.12 10.71
C ARG A 240 20.00 11.52 9.26
N GLY A 241 20.51 12.68 8.84
CA GLY A 241 20.48 13.10 7.45
C GLY A 241 20.09 14.57 7.28
N VAL A 242 19.09 14.85 6.45
CA VAL A 242 18.67 16.20 6.09
C VAL A 242 17.21 16.44 6.46
N GLY A 243 16.95 17.46 7.26
CA GLY A 243 15.59 17.92 7.58
C GLY A 243 15.35 19.33 7.07
N VAL A 244 14.40 19.50 6.15
CA VAL A 244 13.92 20.81 5.70
C VAL A 244 12.47 20.95 6.12
N CYS A 245 12.20 21.78 7.12
CA CYS A 245 10.89 21.88 7.75
C CYS A 245 10.43 23.34 7.91
N GLY A 246 9.13 23.62 7.78
CA GLY A 246 8.62 24.98 7.97
C GLY A 246 8.76 25.49 9.41
N LEU A 247 8.13 24.81 10.38
CA LEU A 247 8.13 25.20 11.79
C LEU A 247 9.23 24.54 12.61
N GLY A 248 9.56 23.26 12.44
CA GLY A 248 10.65 22.71 13.23
C GLY A 248 10.96 21.23 13.12
N VAL A 249 12.12 20.89 13.68
CA VAL A 249 12.60 19.51 13.84
C VAL A 249 12.89 19.25 15.32
N GLY A 250 12.42 18.11 15.81
CA GLY A 250 12.57 17.69 17.21
C GLY A 250 13.08 16.26 17.33
N GLY A 251 13.91 15.99 18.33
CA GLY A 251 14.38 14.63 18.61
C GLY A 251 15.21 14.49 19.86
N ASP A 252 15.67 13.28 20.15
CA ASP A 252 16.64 13.06 21.22
C ASP A 252 18.05 13.32 20.65
N ALA A 253 18.39 12.66 19.54
CA ALA A 253 19.64 12.85 18.81
C ALA A 253 19.40 13.25 17.34
N LEU A 254 19.89 14.43 16.96
CA LEU A 254 19.85 14.93 15.58
C LEU A 254 21.26 14.97 14.99
N SER A 255 21.49 14.32 13.85
CA SER A 255 22.79 14.33 13.16
C SER A 255 22.66 14.62 11.68
N GLY A 256 23.33 15.67 11.20
CA GLY A 256 23.36 16.05 9.79
C GLY A 256 23.04 17.53 9.56
N VAL A 257 22.13 17.82 8.63
CA VAL A 257 21.81 19.18 8.18
C VAL A 257 20.33 19.48 8.42
N PHE A 258 20.02 20.50 9.19
CA PHE A 258 18.66 20.86 9.55
C PHE A 258 18.40 22.33 9.23
N LEU A 259 17.41 22.58 8.36
CA LEU A 259 16.99 23.90 7.93
C LEU A 259 15.51 24.07 8.30
N CYS A 260 15.24 24.93 9.28
CA CYS A 260 13.89 25.15 9.78
C CYS A 260 13.57 26.63 9.89
N GLY A 261 12.33 27.04 9.63
CA GLY A 261 11.91 28.43 9.87
C GLY A 261 11.75 28.74 11.36
N GLY A 262 11.16 27.82 12.13
CA GLY A 262 10.86 28.04 13.56
C GLY A 262 11.95 27.56 14.51
N SER A 263 12.01 26.26 14.80
CA SER A 263 12.93 25.75 15.82
C SER A 263 13.55 24.38 15.54
N ILE A 264 14.79 24.21 15.96
CA ILE A 264 15.45 22.91 16.09
C ILE A 264 15.61 22.62 17.60
N ARG A 265 15.10 21.48 18.04
CA ARG A 265 15.17 21.06 19.45
C ARG A 265 15.71 19.64 19.55
N ALA A 266 16.78 19.45 20.30
CA ALA A 266 17.31 18.12 20.58
C ALA A 266 17.89 18.02 21.98
N GLU A 267 18.13 16.80 22.44
CA GLU A 267 19.08 16.59 23.52
C GLU A 267 20.49 16.73 22.96
N ASP A 268 20.84 15.89 22.01
CA ASP A 268 22.12 15.89 21.31
C ASP A 268 21.97 16.31 19.85
N PHE A 269 22.86 17.20 19.42
CA PHE A 269 22.89 17.73 18.06
C PHE A 269 24.30 17.63 17.49
N ARG A 270 24.44 17.06 16.29
CA ARG A 270 25.71 16.98 15.58
C ARG A 270 25.57 17.39 14.12
N GLY A 271 26.13 18.53 13.74
CA GLY A 271 26.24 18.94 12.33
C GLY A 271 25.94 20.42 12.11
N PHE A 272 25.04 20.70 11.16
CA PHE A 272 24.66 22.06 10.77
C PHE A 272 23.18 22.31 11.03
N GLY A 273 22.86 23.37 11.77
CA GLY A 273 21.49 23.78 12.06
C GLY A 273 21.26 25.24 11.70
N ALA A 274 20.18 25.55 11.01
CA ALA A 274 19.72 26.91 10.79
C ALA A 274 18.23 27.02 11.13
N SER A 275 17.89 27.79 12.17
CA SER A 275 16.50 28.11 12.52
C SER A 275 16.37 29.34 13.41
N ALA A 276 15.18 29.90 13.59
CA ALA A 276 15.00 31.06 14.46
C ALA A 276 15.36 30.75 15.93
N TYR A 277 15.01 29.56 16.42
CA TYR A 277 15.21 29.14 17.81
C TYR A 277 15.83 27.75 17.91
N ASN A 278 17.06 27.65 18.38
CA ASN A 278 17.77 26.40 18.56
C ASN A 278 17.97 26.11 20.05
N ARG A 279 17.55 24.93 20.52
CA ARG A 279 17.72 24.50 21.92
C ARG A 279 18.24 23.07 22.01
N PHE A 280 19.40 22.91 22.65
CA PHE A 280 20.07 21.65 22.90
C PHE A 280 20.29 21.46 24.40
N THR A 281 19.71 20.40 24.98
CA THR A 281 19.80 20.16 26.42
C THR A 281 20.99 19.29 26.84
N GLY A 282 21.52 18.49 25.93
CA GLY A 282 22.76 17.72 26.06
C GLY A 282 23.91 18.43 25.34
N HIS A 283 24.44 17.81 24.29
CA HIS A 283 25.58 18.29 23.54
C HIS A 283 25.20 18.94 22.21
N GLN A 284 25.83 20.07 21.91
CA GLN A 284 25.83 20.66 20.57
C GLN A 284 27.23 20.53 19.95
N ASP A 285 27.37 19.65 18.96
CA ASP A 285 28.56 19.48 18.13
C ASP A 285 28.36 20.09 16.74
N GLY A 286 29.10 21.16 16.43
CA GLY A 286 29.10 21.77 15.09
C GLY A 286 28.54 23.19 15.03
N LEU A 287 27.98 23.56 13.87
CA LEU A 287 27.60 24.94 13.55
C LEU A 287 26.09 25.13 13.63
N VAL A 288 25.67 26.07 14.46
CA VAL A 288 24.25 26.45 14.60
C VAL A 288 24.08 27.94 14.36
N ILE A 289 23.14 28.28 13.47
CA ILE A 289 22.76 29.65 13.13
C ILE A 289 21.31 29.87 13.55
N GLY A 290 21.05 30.97 14.25
CA GLY A 290 19.69 31.34 14.64
C GLY A 290 19.57 32.69 15.30
N ILE A 291 18.35 33.10 15.63
CA ILE A 291 18.15 34.32 16.43
C ILE A 291 18.55 34.02 17.87
N VAL A 292 18.13 32.86 18.37
CA VAL A 292 18.42 32.37 19.71
C VAL A 292 19.00 30.97 19.63
N ASN A 293 20.19 30.79 20.17
CA ASN A 293 20.88 29.50 20.28
C ASN A 293 21.15 29.21 21.76
N ILE A 294 20.72 28.05 22.23
CA ILE A 294 20.89 27.63 23.63
C ILE A 294 21.44 26.20 23.62
N ALA A 295 22.61 26.01 24.23
CA ALA A 295 23.21 24.70 24.45
C ALA A 295 23.64 24.54 25.92
N SER A 296 23.37 23.38 26.53
CA SER A 296 23.95 23.06 27.83
C SER A 296 25.46 22.84 27.73
N HIS A 297 25.90 22.06 26.73
CA HIS A 297 27.31 21.87 26.40
C HIS A 297 27.53 22.19 24.92
N LEU A 298 28.33 23.23 24.65
CA LEU A 298 28.72 23.63 23.30
C LEU A 298 30.10 23.06 22.96
N ASN A 299 30.21 22.37 21.83
CA ASN A 299 31.46 21.99 21.17
C ASN A 299 31.36 22.35 19.68
N GLY A 300 31.60 23.62 19.36
CA GLY A 300 31.43 24.14 18.01
C GLY A 300 31.18 25.64 18.00
N VAL A 301 30.34 26.08 17.07
CA VAL A 301 30.09 27.49 16.79
C VAL A 301 28.59 27.78 16.81
N GLN A 302 28.21 28.86 17.47
CA GLN A 302 26.88 29.45 17.43
C GLN A 302 26.96 30.86 16.83
N ILE A 303 26.05 31.17 15.91
CA ILE A 303 25.90 32.50 15.31
C ILE A 303 24.46 32.94 15.53
N GLY A 304 24.26 34.07 16.20
CA GLY A 304 22.92 34.56 16.52
C GLY A 304 22.88 35.78 17.41
N LEU A 305 21.72 36.43 17.50
CA LEU A 305 21.56 37.60 18.37
C LEU A 305 21.78 37.23 19.85
N ILE A 306 21.36 36.03 20.24
CA ILE A 306 21.48 35.50 21.59
C ILE A 306 22.09 34.09 21.51
N ASN A 307 23.29 33.92 22.08
CA ASN A 307 23.96 32.62 22.15
C ASN A 307 24.23 32.27 23.60
N TYR A 308 23.68 31.16 24.07
CA TYR A 308 23.90 30.64 25.42
C TYR A 308 24.63 29.29 25.38
N ALA A 309 25.72 29.18 26.13
CA ALA A 309 26.44 27.92 26.33
C ALA A 309 26.74 27.69 27.82
N GLY A 310 26.17 26.61 28.39
CA GLY A 310 26.25 26.32 29.83
C GLY A 310 27.65 25.93 30.34
N ASN A 311 28.48 25.33 29.48
CA ASN A 311 29.86 24.92 29.78
C ASN A 311 30.88 26.07 29.74
N GLN A 312 30.47 27.29 29.39
CA GLN A 312 31.35 28.46 29.45
C GLN A 312 31.47 29.02 30.88
N ARG A 313 32.58 29.76 31.12
CA ARG A 313 32.78 30.54 32.36
C ARG A 313 31.63 31.52 32.54
N GLU A 314 31.25 31.81 33.79
CA GLU A 314 30.00 32.53 34.11
C GLU A 314 29.77 33.84 33.34
N GLY A 315 30.83 34.65 33.12
CA GLY A 315 30.73 35.91 32.36
C GLY A 315 30.63 35.76 30.83
N PHE A 316 30.83 34.55 30.30
CA PHE A 316 30.81 34.25 28.87
C PHE A 316 29.65 33.36 28.46
N ARG A 317 28.83 32.88 29.40
CA ARG A 317 27.70 31.97 29.10
C ARG A 317 26.66 32.57 28.15
N LEU A 318 26.60 33.89 28.02
CA LEU A 318 25.68 34.60 27.14
C LEU A 318 26.46 35.60 26.27
N LEU A 319 26.52 35.35 24.96
CA LEU A 319 27.26 36.20 24.02
C LEU A 319 26.37 36.68 22.86
N PRO A 320 26.47 37.97 22.49
CA PRO A 320 25.80 38.48 21.30
C PRO A 320 26.59 38.10 20.04
N VAL A 321 25.87 37.91 18.93
CA VAL A 321 26.38 37.67 17.57
C VAL A 321 27.09 36.32 17.39
N PHE A 322 27.98 35.94 18.30
CA PHE A 322 28.89 34.82 18.13
C PHE A 322 29.26 34.17 19.47
N SER A 323 29.28 32.84 19.50
CA SER A 323 29.84 32.04 20.60
C SER A 323 30.54 30.81 20.04
N MET A 324 31.68 30.43 20.63
CA MET A 324 32.41 29.22 20.27
C MET A 324 33.03 28.56 21.49
N HIS A 325 33.17 27.24 21.44
CA HIS A 325 33.85 26.44 22.44
C HIS A 325 34.33 25.14 21.80
N PHE A 326 35.53 24.69 22.16
CA PHE A 326 36.12 23.45 21.66
C PHE A 326 36.85 22.79 22.81
N ASP A 327 36.47 21.55 23.12
CA ASP A 327 37.12 20.69 24.11
C ASP A 327 38.23 19.83 23.47
#